data_AF-A0A090I8R5-F1
#
_entry.id   AF-A0A090I8R5-F1
#
_cell.length_a   1.000
_cell.length_b   1.000
_cell.length_c   1.000
_cell.angle_alpha   90.00
_cell.angle_beta   90.00
_cell.angle_gamma   90.00
#
_symmetry.space_group_name_H-M   'P 1'
#
loop_
_entity.id
_entity.type
_entity.pdbx_description
1 polymer ?
#
loop_
_entity_poly.entity_id
_entity_poly.type
_entity_poly.pdbx_seq_one_letter_code
_entity_poly.pdbx_strand_id
1 'polypeptide(L)'
;MSKALLDEVVLKLIDAKLKLNGHVTSKDIYFHLGLGRQKVSKVFQVYLTANPNSMTYVPSKKKYIACRNFKPVFLESGAGEYVDALIIVFGTFEVN
;
A
#
# COMPACT_ATOMS: atom_id res chain seq x y z
N MET A 1 -1.98 13.33 -13.29
CA MET A 1 -2.88 12.74 -12.28
C MET A 1 -3.01 13.70 -11.11
N SER A 2 -4.22 13.91 -10.57
CA SER A 2 -4.36 14.77 -9.38
C SER A 2 -3.72 14.09 -8.16
N LYS A 3 -3.26 14.90 -7.20
CA LYS A 3 -2.67 14.39 -5.94
C LYS A 3 -3.62 13.47 -5.18
N ALA A 4 -4.92 13.78 -5.19
CA ALA A 4 -5.95 12.99 -4.51
C ALA A 4 -6.12 11.61 -5.16
N LEU A 5 -6.14 11.53 -6.49
CA LEU A 5 -6.30 10.26 -7.20
C LEU A 5 -5.09 9.33 -6.95
N LEU A 6 -3.89 9.89 -6.92
CA LEU A 6 -2.68 9.13 -6.62
C LEU A 6 -2.65 8.62 -5.17
N ASP A 7 -3.13 9.42 -4.22
CA ASP A 7 -3.25 8.99 -2.83
C ASP A 7 -4.25 7.84 -2.69
N GLU A 8 -5.40 7.90 -3.36
CA GLU A 8 -6.38 6.81 -3.38
C GLU A 8 -5.80 5.52 -3.97
N VAL A 9 -5.02 5.62 -5.05
CA VAL A 9 -4.32 4.48 -5.65
C VAL A 9 -3.38 3.80 -4.66
N VAL A 10 -2.60 4.59 -3.91
CA VAL A 10 -1.70 4.05 -2.88
C VAL A 10 -2.49 3.40 -1.74
N LEU A 11 -3.59 4.01 -1.30
CA LEU A 11 -4.42 3.46 -0.22
C LEU A 11 -5.02 2.10 -0.59
N LYS A 12 -5.51 1.96 -1.84
CA LYS A 12 -5.97 0.67 -2.39
C LYS A 12 -4.85 -0.35 -2.53
N LEU A 13 -3.64 0.08 -2.91
CA LEU A 13 -2.47 -0.79 -2.98
C LEU A 13 -2.06 -1.32 -1.60
N ILE A 14 -2.14 -0.50 -0.55
CA ILE A 14 -1.88 -0.94 0.84
C ILE A 14 -2.86 -2.05 1.21
N ASP A 15 -4.16 -1.87 0.96
CA ASP A 15 -5.17 -2.91 1.19
C ASP A 15 -4.85 -4.21 0.43
N ALA A 16 -4.53 -4.09 -0.86
CA ALA A 16 -4.22 -5.24 -1.71
C ALA A 16 -3.04 -6.04 -1.14
N LYS A 17 -1.92 -5.36 -0.82
CA LYS A 17 -0.72 -6.02 -0.29
C LYS A 17 -0.94 -6.64 1.08
N LEU A 18 -1.65 -5.95 1.99
CA LEU A 18 -2.00 -6.51 3.29
C LEU A 18 -2.92 -7.74 3.15
N LYS A 19 -3.89 -7.72 2.23
CA LYS A 19 -4.80 -8.84 1.98
C LYS A 19 -4.10 -10.05 1.36
N LEU A 20 -3.20 -9.84 0.40
CA LEU A 20 -2.50 -10.91 -0.31
C LEU A 20 -1.35 -11.49 0.51
N ASN A 21 -0.54 -10.64 1.14
CA ASN A 21 0.74 -11.04 1.72
C ASN A 21 0.72 -11.04 3.26
N GLY A 22 -0.33 -10.51 3.89
CA GLY A 22 -0.38 -10.25 5.33
C GLY A 22 0.57 -9.12 5.77
N HIS A 23 1.24 -8.44 4.84
CA HIS A 23 2.17 -7.35 5.13
C HIS A 23 2.39 -6.45 3.92
N VAL A 24 2.90 -5.25 4.17
CA VAL A 24 3.30 -4.30 3.15
C VAL A 24 4.56 -3.57 3.58
N THR A 25 5.45 -3.31 2.62
CA THR A 25 6.66 -2.52 2.82
C THR A 25 6.53 -1.18 2.11
N SER A 26 7.36 -0.21 2.52
CA SER A 26 7.45 1.03 1.73
C SER A 26 7.96 0.79 0.31
N LYS A 27 8.79 -0.25 0.11
CA LYS A 27 9.29 -0.67 -1.21
C LYS A 27 8.16 -1.12 -2.13
N ASP A 28 7.17 -1.85 -1.63
CA ASP A 28 5.99 -2.25 -2.42
C ASP A 28 5.26 -1.04 -3.00
N ILE A 29 5.26 0.08 -2.27
CA ILE A 29 4.61 1.32 -2.70
C ILE A 29 5.49 2.10 -3.69
N TYR A 30 6.81 2.15 -3.47
CA TYR A 30 7.75 2.77 -4.42
C TYR A 30 7.77 2.05 -5.76
N PHE A 31 7.74 0.71 -5.73
CA PHE A 31 7.92 -0.16 -6.89
C PHE A 31 6.84 0.01 -7.95
N HIS A 32 5.59 0.27 -7.57
CA HIS A 32 4.51 0.42 -8.55
C HIS A 32 4.27 1.87 -9.00
N LEU A 33 4.77 2.87 -8.26
CA LEU A 33 4.32 4.27 -8.44
C LEU A 33 5.44 5.31 -8.49
N GLY A 34 6.71 4.92 -8.34
CA GLY A 34 7.86 5.85 -8.43
C GLY A 34 7.85 6.97 -7.37
N LEU A 35 7.19 6.76 -6.24
CA LEU A 35 6.98 7.79 -5.23
C LEU A 35 8.22 8.06 -4.37
N GLY A 36 8.41 9.31 -3.95
CA GLY A 36 9.46 9.66 -2.99
C GLY A 36 9.20 9.12 -1.58
N ARG A 37 10.27 8.85 -0.82
CA ARG A 37 10.20 8.24 0.52
C ARG A 37 9.23 8.94 1.48
N GLN A 38 9.33 10.27 1.55
CA GLN A 38 8.51 11.11 2.44
C GLN A 38 7.02 11.01 2.12
N LYS A 39 6.68 10.93 0.82
CA LYS A 39 5.29 10.79 0.37
C LYS A 39 4.68 9.48 0.88
N VAL A 40 5.41 8.38 0.74
CA VAL A 40 4.93 7.06 1.18
C VAL A 40 4.75 6.99 2.69
N SER A 41 5.68 7.54 3.49
CA SER A 41 5.49 7.63 4.94
C SER A 41 4.21 8.38 5.30
N LYS A 42 3.91 9.48 4.61
CA LYS A 42 2.67 10.24 4.83
C LYS A 42 1.43 9.43 4.49
N VAL A 43 1.44 8.66 3.39
CA VAL A 43 0.28 7.85 3.01
C VAL A 43 0.02 6.71 3.99
N PHE A 44 1.07 6.07 4.54
CA PHE A 44 0.89 5.09 5.61
C PHE A 44 0.21 5.68 6.86
N GLN A 45 0.53 6.93 7.21
CA GLN A 45 -0.16 7.62 8.30
C GLN A 45 -1.64 7.88 7.97
N VAL A 46 -1.94 8.36 6.75
CA VAL A 46 -3.32 8.56 6.29
C VAL A 46 -4.11 7.24 6.35
N TYR A 47 -3.49 6.14 5.91
CA TYR A 47 -4.09 4.82 5.97
C TYR A 47 -4.40 4.41 7.42
N LEU A 48 -3.45 4.54 8.34
CA LEU A 48 -3.65 4.20 9.76
C LEU A 48 -4.70 5.07 10.45
N THR A 49 -4.81 6.35 10.06
CA THR A 49 -5.88 7.23 10.56
C THR A 49 -7.25 6.76 10.08
N ALA A 50 -7.37 6.34 8.82
CA ALA A 50 -8.63 5.90 8.23
C ALA A 50 -9.03 4.46 8.59
N ASN A 51 -8.05 3.59 8.84
CA ASN A 51 -8.26 2.21 9.25
C ASN A 51 -7.40 1.88 10.50
N PRO A 52 -7.77 2.38 11.69
CA PRO A 52 -7.01 2.16 12.91
C PRO A 52 -6.90 0.65 13.25
N ASN A 53 -5.78 0.25 13.84
CA ASN A 53 -5.51 -1.15 14.23
C ASN A 53 -5.48 -2.17 13.08
N SER A 54 -5.45 -1.73 11.82
CA SER A 54 -5.36 -2.59 10.63
C SER A 54 -4.00 -3.29 10.49
N MET A 55 -2.92 -2.61 10.88
CA MET A 55 -1.56 -3.10 10.77
C MET A 55 -0.65 -2.49 11.83
N THR A 56 0.47 -3.17 12.10
CA THR A 56 1.52 -2.69 13.02
C THR A 56 2.87 -2.66 12.31
N TYR A 57 3.62 -1.57 12.49
CA TYR A 57 5.00 -1.51 11.99
C TYR A 57 5.92 -2.38 12.84
N VAL A 58 6.69 -3.26 12.19
CA VAL A 58 7.69 -4.12 12.85
C VAL A 58 9.09 -3.66 12.42
N PRO A 59 9.82 -2.89 13.25
CA PRO A 59 11.09 -2.28 12.88
C PRO A 59 12.17 -3.28 12.43
N SER A 60 12.29 -4.42 13.13
CA SER A 60 13.27 -5.46 12.80
C SER A 60 13.07 -6.07 11.42
N LYS A 61 11.84 -6.01 10.88
CA LYS A 61 11.47 -6.51 9.56
C LYS A 61 11.26 -5.40 8.53
N LYS A 62 11.37 -4.13 8.95
CA LYS A 62 11.13 -2.93 8.12
C LYS A 62 9.83 -2.99 7.30
N LYS A 63 8.76 -3.51 7.92
CA LYS A 63 7.46 -3.71 7.25
C LYS A 63 6.28 -3.51 8.18
N TYR A 64 5.14 -3.17 7.61
CA TYR A 64 3.86 -3.19 8.30
C TYR A 64 3.24 -4.57 8.14
N ILE A 65 2.79 -5.16 9.25
CA ILE A 65 2.15 -6.48 9.26
C ILE A 65 0.68 -6.29 9.59
N ALA A 66 -0.20 -6.94 8.84
CA ALA A 66 -1.63 -6.96 9.08
C ALA A 66 -1.94 -7.51 10.47
N CYS A 67 -2.86 -6.88 11.18
CA CYS A 67 -3.40 -7.42 12.41
C CYS A 67 -4.29 -8.65 12.11
N ARG A 68 -4.49 -9.53 13.10
CA ARG A 68 -5.22 -10.81 12.93
C ARG A 68 -6.60 -10.67 12.28
N ASN A 69 -7.31 -9.58 12.59
CA ASN A 69 -8.66 -9.30 12.10
C ASN A 69 -8.68 -8.22 11.02
N PHE A 70 -7.59 -8.10 10.26
CA PHE A 70 -7.47 -7.10 9.19
C PHE A 70 -8.66 -7.17 8.22
N LYS A 71 -9.22 -6.00 7.92
CA LYS A 71 -10.22 -5.81 6.87
C LYS A 71 -9.80 -4.62 6.00
N PRO A 72 -9.79 -4.78 4.66
CA PRO A 72 -9.55 -3.65 3.76
C PRO A 72 -10.72 -2.66 3.84
N VAL A 73 -10.44 -1.37 3.58
CA VAL A 73 -11.41 -0.27 3.66
C VAL A 73 -11.49 0.53 2.36
N PHE A 74 -10.43 0.53 1.57
CA PHE A 74 -10.30 1.23 0.29
C PHE A 74 -10.46 0.30 -0.92
N LEU A 75 -10.14 -0.99 -0.76
CA LEU A 75 -10.27 -2.00 -1.80
C LEU A 75 -11.22 -3.13 -1.37
N GLU A 76 -12.44 -3.10 -1.92
CA GLU A 76 -13.50 -4.05 -1.56
C GLU A 76 -13.18 -5.49 -2.01
N SER A 77 -12.75 -5.65 -3.26
CA SER A 77 -12.45 -6.95 -3.88
C SER A 77 -11.38 -6.83 -4.97
N GLY A 78 -10.91 -7.96 -5.49
CA GLY A 78 -9.97 -7.98 -6.62
C GLY A 78 -8.54 -7.55 -6.28
N ALA A 79 -7.98 -8.02 -5.16
CA ALA A 79 -6.66 -7.58 -4.70
C ALA A 79 -5.53 -7.93 -5.69
N GLY A 80 -5.58 -9.10 -6.31
CA GLY A 80 -4.60 -9.51 -7.32
C GLY A 80 -4.75 -8.68 -8.59
N GLU A 81 -5.98 -8.61 -9.09
CA GLU A 81 -6.38 -7.87 -10.29
C GLU A 81 -6.01 -6.39 -10.18
N TYR A 82 -6.14 -5.81 -8.99
CA TYR A 82 -5.74 -4.43 -8.73
C TYR A 82 -4.22 -4.25 -8.88
N VAL A 83 -3.42 -5.17 -8.31
CA VAL A 83 -1.95 -5.12 -8.44
C VAL A 83 -1.53 -5.32 -9.90
N ASP A 84 -2.15 -6.26 -10.62
CA ASP A 84 -1.90 -6.49 -12.04
C ASP A 84 -2.24 -5.26 -12.88
N ALA A 85 -3.37 -4.60 -12.60
CA ALA A 85 -3.75 -3.36 -13.25
C ALA A 85 -2.74 -2.23 -13.00
N LEU A 86 -2.17 -2.13 -11.79
CA LEU A 86 -1.11 -1.15 -11.53
C LEU A 86 0.16 -1.44 -12.33
N ILE A 87 0.55 -2.70 -12.47
CA ILE A 87 1.69 -3.10 -13.31
C ILE A 87 1.42 -2.71 -14.78
N ILE A 88 0.21 -2.94 -15.29
CA ILE A 88 -0.15 -2.59 -16.66
C ILE A 88 -0.14 -1.06 -16.89
N VAL A 89 -0.68 -0.29 -15.96
CA VAL A 89 -0.88 1.16 -16.13
C VAL A 89 0.38 1.96 -15.80
N PHE A 90 1.09 1.60 -14.74
CA PHE A 90 2.25 2.36 -14.24
C PHE A 90 3.59 1.66 -14.50
N GLY A 91 3.58 0.38 -14.85
CA GLY A 91 4.79 -0.43 -14.96
C GLY A 91 5.35 -0.86 -13.61
N THR A 92 6.66 -1.11 -13.59
CA THR A 92 7.42 -1.45 -12.40
C THR A 92 8.70 -0.63 -12.33
N PHE A 93 9.03 -0.13 -11.14
CA PHE A 93 10.20 0.69 -10.88
C PHE A 93 11.16 -0.06 -9.97
N GLU A 94 12.20 -0.65 -10.53
CA GLU A 94 13.31 -1.19 -9.74
C GLU A 94 14.20 -0.04 -9.28
N VAL A 95 14.23 0.20 -7.97
CA VAL A 95 15.21 1.11 -7.37
C VAL A 95 16.44 0.28 -7.04
N ASN A 96 17.50 0.44 -7.84
CA ASN A 96 18.84 -0.13 -7.59
C ASN A 96 19.34 0.20 -6.17
#